data_AF-A0A3B5MR28-F1
#
_entry.id   AF-A0A3B5MR28-F1
#
_cell.length_a   1.000
_cell.length_b   1.000
_cell.length_c   1.000
_cell.angle_alpha   90.00
_cell.angle_beta   90.00
_cell.angle_gamma   90.00
#
_symmetry.space_group_name_H-M   'P 1'
#
loop_
_entity.id
_entity.type
_entity.pdbx_description
1 polymer ?
#
loop_
_entity_poly.entity_id
_entity_poly.type
_entity_poly.pdbx_seq_one_letter_code
_entity_poly.pdbx_strand_id
1 'polypeptide(L)' 'MPQKDPCQKQACAIQKCLQNKYMESMCEEVIRNMRRCCDVHRGNSTCCSGFKDSK' A
#
# COMPACT_ATOMS: atom_id res chain seq x y z
N MET A 1 -10.93 -19.16 -7.82
CA MET A 1 -10.39 -17.82 -8.18
C MET A 1 -9.27 -17.50 -7.22
N PRO A 2 -8.13 -16.93 -7.65
CA PRO A 2 -7.10 -16.48 -6.71
C PRO A 2 -7.73 -15.49 -5.73
N GLN A 3 -7.52 -15.70 -4.43
CA GLN A 3 -8.01 -14.76 -3.42
C GLN A 3 -7.37 -13.39 -3.71
N LYS A 4 -8.20 -12.34 -3.75
CA LYS A 4 -7.71 -10.98 -3.95
C LYS A 4 -6.80 -10.61 -2.78
N ASP A 5 -5.66 -10.01 -3.09
CA ASP A 5 -4.75 -9.52 -2.07
C ASP A 5 -5.48 -8.44 -1.25
N PRO A 6 -5.49 -8.54 0.09
CA PRO A 6 -6.29 -7.68 0.96
C PRO A 6 -5.85 -6.21 0.92
N CYS A 7 -4.60 -5.92 0.55
CA CYS A 7 -4.06 -4.57 0.44
C CYS A 7 -3.93 -4.07 -1.02
N GLN A 8 -4.42 -4.85 -1.98
CA GLN A 8 -4.37 -4.49 -3.40
C GLN A 8 -5.03 -3.14 -3.70
N LYS A 9 -6.13 -2.82 -3.01
CA LYS A 9 -6.86 -1.54 -3.21
C LYS A 9 -5.96 -0.34 -2.88
N GLN A 10 -5.27 -0.39 -1.75
CA GLN A 10 -4.37 0.66 -1.28
C GLN A 10 -3.13 0.74 -2.18
N ALA A 11 -2.56 -0.40 -2.58
CA ALA A 11 -1.44 -0.45 -3.50
C ALA A 11 -1.78 0.21 -4.87
N CYS A 12 -2.94 -0.11 -5.45
CA CYS A 12 -3.40 0.53 -6.68
C CYS A 12 -3.64 2.04 -6.50
N ALA A 13 -4.16 2.47 -5.35
CA ALA A 13 -4.36 3.88 -5.05
C ALA A 13 -3.04 4.65 -4.95
N ILE A 14 -1.98 4.03 -4.39
CA ILE A 14 -0.64 4.63 -4.37
C ILE A 14 -0.12 4.81 -5.79
N GLN A 15 -0.22 3.76 -6.63
CA GLN A 15 0.23 3.84 -8.03
C GLN A 15 -0.50 4.96 -8.78
N LYS A 16 -1.83 5.06 -8.61
CA LYS A 16 -2.62 6.15 -9.22
C LYS A 16 -2.23 7.53 -8.67
N CYS A 17 -1.93 7.63 -7.38
CA CYS A 17 -1.48 8.89 -6.79
C CYS A 17 -0.12 9.34 -7.33
N LEU A 18 0.83 8.41 -7.44
CA LEU A 18 2.19 8.67 -7.95
C LEU A 18 2.24 9.03 -9.43
N GLN A 19 1.19 8.77 -10.21
CA GLN A 19 1.08 9.31 -11.57
C GLN A 19 1.11 10.84 -11.61
N ASN A 20 0.87 11.54 -10.48
CA ASN A 20 1.07 12.97 -10.33
C ASN A 20 2.54 13.35 -10.08
N LYS A 21 3.43 12.98 -11.02
CA LYS A 21 4.86 13.32 -10.99
C LYS A 21 5.65 12.73 -9.80
N TYR A 22 5.21 11.60 -9.25
CA TYR A 22 5.89 10.89 -8.16
C TYR A 22 6.10 11.73 -6.88
N MET A 23 5.26 12.73 -6.63
CA MET A 23 5.29 13.48 -5.37
C MET A 23 4.67 12.64 -4.25
N GLU A 24 5.50 11.83 -3.59
CA GLU A 24 5.08 10.97 -2.46
C GLU A 24 4.40 11.76 -1.32
N SER A 25 4.81 13.03 -1.10
CA SER A 25 4.19 13.92 -0.10
C SER A 25 2.68 14.14 -0.33
N MET A 26 2.23 14.12 -1.59
CA MET A 26 0.80 14.21 -1.91
C MET A 26 0.06 12.90 -1.69
N CYS A 27 0.80 11.79 -1.56
CA CYS A 27 0.27 10.45 -1.39
C CYS A 27 0.35 9.96 0.06
N GLU A 28 0.77 10.80 1.00
CA GLU A 28 0.96 10.44 2.42
C GLU A 28 -0.25 9.74 3.03
N GLU A 29 -1.46 10.23 2.75
CA GLU A 29 -2.68 9.62 3.26
C GLU A 29 -2.87 8.19 2.75
N VAL A 30 -2.65 7.99 1.45
CA VAL A 30 -2.81 6.68 0.80
C VAL A 30 -1.71 5.71 1.27
N ILE A 31 -0.47 6.21 1.42
CA ILE A 31 0.66 5.48 1.96
C ILE A 31 0.39 5.08 3.43
N ARG A 32 -0.17 5.97 4.24
CA ARG A 32 -0.56 5.68 5.63
C ARG A 32 -1.65 4.61 5.71
N ASN A 33 -2.62 4.65 4.81
CA ASN A 33 -3.65 3.62 4.70
C ASN A 33 -3.07 2.27 4.26
N MET A 34 -2.08 2.26 3.38
CA MET A 34 -1.35 1.05 3.01
C MET A 34 -0.57 0.46 4.20
N ARG A 35 0.11 1.31 4.99
CA ARG A 35 0.78 0.89 6.24
C ARG A 35 -0.20 0.21 7.20
N ARG A 36 -1.33 0.85 7.48
CA ARG A 36 -2.40 0.26 8.32
C ARG A 36 -2.91 -1.08 7.79
N CYS A 37 -3.03 -1.21 6.47
CA CYS A 37 -3.42 -2.48 5.86
C CYS A 37 -2.35 -3.56 6.12
N CYS A 38 -1.08 -3.19 5.97
CA CYS A 38 0.05 -4.09 6.20
C CYS A 38 0.24 -4.47 7.67
N ASP A 39 -0.14 -3.61 8.62
CA ASP A 39 -0.13 -3.95 10.05
C ASP A 39 -1.05 -5.16 10.35
N VAL A 40 -2.16 -5.28 9.61
CA VAL A 40 -3.16 -6.35 9.80
C VAL A 40 -2.90 -7.56 8.90
N HIS A 41 -2.47 -7.34 7.66
CA HIS A 41 -2.48 -8.36 6.60
C HIS A 41 -1.09 -8.73 6.06
N ARG A 42 0.01 -8.36 6.73
CA ARG A 42 1.38 -8.57 6.21
C ARG A 42 1.67 -9.99 5.71
N GLY A 43 1.24 -11.01 6.47
CA GLY A 43 1.46 -12.41 6.12
C GLY A 43 0.63 -12.92 4.93
N ASN A 44 -0.42 -12.17 4.55
CA ASN A 44 -1.41 -12.56 3.56
C ASN A 44 -1.47 -11.59 2.37
N SER A 45 -0.58 -10.59 2.30
CA SER A 45 -0.53 -9.58 1.25
C SER A 45 0.87 -9.46 0.66
N THR A 46 1.00 -9.82 -0.61
CA THR A 46 2.22 -9.61 -1.40
C THR A 46 2.49 -8.11 -1.59
N CYS A 47 1.44 -7.27 -1.62
CA CYS A 47 1.56 -5.82 -1.72
C CYS A 47 2.31 -5.19 -0.52
N CYS A 48 2.36 -5.88 0.62
CA CYS A 48 3.05 -5.42 1.82
C CYS A 48 4.55 -5.70 1.85
N SER A 49 5.09 -6.48 0.90
CA SER A 49 6.51 -6.85 0.84
C SER A 49 7.47 -5.65 0.83
N GLY A 50 7.04 -4.54 0.22
CA GLY A 50 7.82 -3.29 0.14
C GLY A 50 7.62 -2.34 1.33
N PHE A 51 6.61 -2.57 2.16
CA PHE A 51 6.37 -1.78 3.36
C PHE A 51 7.11 -2.45 4.51
N LYS A 52 8.26 -1.91 4.92
CA LYS A 52 8.92 -2.29 6.18
C LYS A 52 8.38 -1.42 7.30
N ASP A 53 8.21 -2.01 8.48
CA ASP A 53 7.95 -1.22 9.68
C ASP A 53 9.17 -0.32 9.89
N SER A 54 8.95 0.99 9.95
CA SER A 54 9.97 1.93 10.39
C SER A 54 10.24 1.61 11.86
N LYS A 55 11.25 0.77 12.09
CA LYS A 55 11.80 0.51 13.42
C LYS A 55 12.79 1.61 13.78
#